data_AF-A0A432GVG5-F1
#
_entry.id   AF-A0A432GVG5-F1
#
_cell.length_a   1.000
_cell.length_b   1.000
_cell.length_c   1.000
_cell.angle_alpha   90.00
_cell.angle_beta   90.00
_cell.angle_gamma   90.00
#
_symmetry.space_group_name_H-M   'P 1'
#
loop_
_entity.id
_entity.type
_entity.pdbx_description
1 polymer ?
#
loop_
_entity_poly.entity_id
_entity_poly.type
_entity_poly.pdbx_seq_one_letter_code
_entity_poly.pdbx_strand_id
1 'polypeptide(L)'
;EYSLGSIKTNDLGRGEENSSNFDSLAQIKVLNSEQAQDAIRVIDKAIQEVNGSRGEMGAFQKNNLESNLNYLRIAHENSVSSESVIRDADMAEEMATFTRNQIMMEASTSMLAQANQNSMTVLKLIG
;
A
#
# COMPACT_ATOMS: atom_id res chain seq x y z
N GLU A 1 -13.85 -8.12 -19.24
CA GLU A 1 -13.35 -9.15 -18.31
C GLU A 1 -11.96 -9.55 -18.80
N TYR A 2 -10.91 -9.31 -18.00
CA TYR A 2 -9.56 -9.71 -18.39
C TYR A 2 -9.43 -11.22 -18.14
N SER A 3 -9.51 -12.01 -19.21
CA SER A 3 -9.27 -13.45 -19.15
C SER A 3 -7.88 -13.73 -19.68
N LEU A 4 -7.08 -14.45 -18.90
CA LEU A 4 -5.80 -14.97 -19.39
C LEU A 4 -6.05 -16.20 -20.27
N GLY A 5 -5.28 -16.33 -21.34
CA GLY A 5 -5.28 -17.52 -22.17
C GLY A 5 -4.83 -18.78 -21.39
N SER A 6 -5.21 -19.96 -21.87
CA SER A 6 -4.72 -21.23 -21.31
C SER A 6 -3.24 -21.41 -21.63
N ILE A 7 -2.43 -21.76 -20.63
CA ILE A 7 -1.00 -22.10 -20.75
C ILE A 7 -0.79 -23.62 -20.61
N LYS A 8 -1.83 -24.42 -20.86
CA LYS A 8 -1.69 -25.89 -20.87
C LYS A 8 -0.92 -26.31 -22.12
N THR A 9 -0.13 -27.37 -22.00
CA THR A 9 0.68 -27.90 -23.11
C THR A 9 -0.14 -28.35 -24.33
N ASN A 10 -1.42 -28.69 -24.15
CA ASN A 10 -2.34 -29.00 -25.25
C ASN A 10 -2.86 -27.76 -25.99
N ASP A 11 -2.83 -26.60 -25.34
CA ASP A 11 -3.37 -25.35 -25.85
C ASP A 11 -2.29 -24.44 -26.45
N LEU A 12 -1.00 -24.77 -26.22
CA LEU A 12 0.15 -24.01 -26.68
C LEU A 12 0.74 -24.55 -27.99
N GLY A 13 1.20 -23.63 -28.85
CA GLY A 13 1.90 -23.95 -30.10
C GLY A 13 0.97 -24.49 -31.19
N ARG A 14 -0.33 -24.18 -31.11
CA ARG A 14 -1.35 -24.73 -32.01
C ARG A 14 -1.32 -24.08 -33.39
N GLY A 15 -1.64 -24.85 -34.43
CA GLY A 15 -1.81 -24.33 -35.79
C GLY A 15 -0.50 -23.91 -36.46
N GLU A 16 0.62 -24.49 -36.05
CA GLU A 16 1.87 -24.41 -36.83
C GLU A 16 1.85 -25.45 -37.95
N GLU A 17 2.15 -25.01 -39.18
CA GLU A 17 2.28 -25.91 -40.31
C GLU A 17 3.55 -26.75 -40.18
N ASN A 18 3.37 -28.06 -40.04
CA ASN A 18 4.44 -29.02 -39.89
C ASN A 18 4.10 -30.34 -40.60
N SER A 19 5.11 -31.09 -41.06
CA SER A 19 4.90 -32.35 -41.78
C SER A 19 4.69 -33.54 -40.84
N SER A 20 5.04 -33.37 -39.56
CA SER A 20 4.93 -34.39 -38.51
C SER A 20 3.55 -34.49 -37.83
N ASN A 21 2.58 -33.65 -38.22
CA ASN A 21 1.23 -33.53 -37.64
C ASN A 21 1.21 -33.29 -36.12
N PHE A 22 2.09 -32.42 -35.62
CA PHE A 22 2.04 -31.94 -34.24
C PHE A 22 1.00 -30.83 -34.13
N ASP A 23 -0.08 -31.07 -33.36
CA ASP A 23 -1.11 -30.05 -33.14
C ASP A 23 -0.79 -29.12 -31.97
N SER A 24 0.05 -29.55 -31.03
CA SER A 24 0.38 -28.81 -29.80
C SER A 24 1.69 -29.27 -29.18
N LEU A 25 2.20 -28.49 -28.22
CA LEU A 25 3.42 -28.79 -27.46
C LEU A 25 3.38 -30.19 -26.81
N ALA A 26 2.19 -30.68 -26.43
CA ALA A 26 2.03 -31.98 -25.79
C ALA A 26 2.31 -33.20 -26.70
N GLN A 27 2.24 -33.02 -28.03
CA GLN A 27 2.36 -34.13 -28.99
C GLN A 27 3.75 -34.24 -29.63
N ILE A 28 4.66 -33.33 -29.28
CA ILE A 28 5.99 -33.25 -29.88
C ILE A 28 6.79 -34.53 -29.66
N LYS A 29 7.43 -34.99 -30.73
CA LYS A 29 8.40 -36.09 -30.73
C LYS A 29 9.67 -35.64 -31.43
N VAL A 30 10.81 -36.21 -31.02
CA VAL A 30 12.14 -35.85 -31.55
C VAL A 30 12.88 -37.13 -31.95
N LEU A 31 12.22 -38.00 -32.73
CA LEU A 31 12.76 -39.32 -33.08
C LEU A 31 13.55 -39.29 -34.40
N ASN A 32 13.32 -38.30 -35.25
CA ASN A 32 14.05 -38.11 -36.51
C ASN A 32 14.32 -36.62 -36.78
N SER A 33 15.13 -36.31 -37.79
CA SER A 33 15.55 -34.94 -38.10
C SER A 33 14.40 -34.03 -38.50
N GLU A 34 13.37 -34.55 -39.16
CA GLU A 34 12.21 -33.77 -39.61
C GLU A 34 11.30 -33.41 -38.42
N GLN A 35 10.99 -34.39 -37.58
CA GLN A 35 10.29 -34.21 -36.32
C GLN A 35 11.02 -33.25 -35.38
N ALA A 36 12.35 -33.26 -35.36
CA ALA A 36 13.12 -32.31 -34.57
C ALA A 36 12.97 -30.86 -35.07
N GLN A 37 12.94 -30.64 -36.39
CA GLN A 37 12.75 -29.31 -36.97
C GLN A 37 11.32 -28.80 -36.76
N ASP A 38 10.33 -29.68 -36.88
CA ASP A 38 8.93 -29.36 -36.61
C ASP A 38 8.68 -29.07 -35.13
N ALA A 39 9.31 -29.84 -34.24
CA ALA A 39 9.27 -29.62 -32.79
C ALA A 39 9.74 -28.21 -32.43
N ILE A 40 10.85 -27.75 -33.03
CA ILE A 40 11.40 -26.41 -32.78
C ILE A 40 10.38 -25.33 -33.16
N ARG A 41 9.73 -25.46 -34.32
CA ARG A 41 8.71 -24.50 -34.78
C ARG A 41 7.52 -24.40 -33.82
N VAL A 42 6.99 -25.54 -33.39
CA VAL A 42 5.88 -25.59 -32.41
C VAL A 42 6.30 -24.99 -31.07
N ILE A 43 7.53 -25.27 -30.61
CA ILE A 43 8.08 -24.72 -29.37
C ILE A 43 8.23 -23.20 -29.47
N ASP A 44 8.76 -22.68 -30.58
CA ASP A 44 8.97 -21.24 -30.77
C ASP A 44 7.64 -20.48 -30.70
N LYS A 45 6.59 -21.02 -31.31
CA LYS A 45 5.24 -20.44 -31.17
C LYS A 45 4.73 -20.49 -29.74
N ALA A 46 4.84 -21.64 -29.08
CA ALA A 46 4.42 -21.78 -27.68
C ALA A 46 5.14 -20.75 -26.79
N ILE A 47 6.43 -20.49 -27.04
CA ILE A 47 7.21 -19.47 -26.35
C ILE A 47 6.65 -18.07 -26.62
N GLN A 48 6.31 -17.75 -27.88
CA GLN A 48 5.69 -16.46 -28.22
C GLN A 48 4.35 -16.25 -27.52
N GLU A 49 3.49 -17.27 -27.48
CA GLU A 49 2.19 -17.23 -26.79
C GLU A 49 2.35 -17.01 -25.27
N VAL A 50 3.30 -17.71 -24.64
CA VAL A 50 3.64 -17.54 -23.23
C VAL A 50 4.19 -16.14 -22.96
N ASN A 51 5.08 -15.64 -23.83
CA ASN A 51 5.65 -14.30 -23.68
C ASN A 51 4.59 -13.21 -23.87
N GLY A 52 3.65 -13.38 -24.79
CA GLY A 52 2.49 -12.50 -24.95
C GLY A 52 1.65 -12.44 -23.68
N SER A 53 1.28 -13.62 -23.14
CA SER A 53 0.52 -13.72 -21.88
C SER A 53 1.25 -13.06 -20.71
N ARG A 54 2.58 -13.26 -20.59
CA ARG A 54 3.41 -12.59 -19.58
C ARG A 54 3.44 -11.07 -19.76
N GLY A 55 3.53 -10.60 -21.00
CA GLY A 55 3.49 -9.18 -21.34
C GLY A 55 2.16 -8.53 -20.93
N GLU A 56 1.04 -9.20 -21.19
CA GLU A 56 -0.29 -8.74 -20.77
C GLU A 56 -0.43 -8.70 -19.25
N MET A 57 0.01 -9.75 -18.53
CA MET A 57 0.02 -9.76 -17.07
C MET A 57 0.88 -8.64 -16.50
N GLY A 58 2.08 -8.43 -17.06
CA GLY A 58 2.98 -7.35 -16.66
C GLY A 58 2.40 -5.97 -16.90
N ALA A 59 1.74 -5.76 -18.05
CA ALA A 59 1.05 -4.52 -18.36
C ALA A 59 -0.13 -4.28 -17.41
N PHE A 60 -0.92 -5.30 -17.10
CA PHE A 60 -2.03 -5.21 -16.15
C PHE A 60 -1.52 -4.87 -14.75
N GLN A 61 -0.49 -5.56 -14.27
CA GLN A 61 0.12 -5.32 -12.97
C GLN A 61 0.67 -3.89 -12.86
N LYS A 62 1.47 -3.45 -13.84
CA LYS A 62 2.06 -2.10 -13.85
C LYS A 62 1.01 -1.01 -13.96
N ASN A 63 0.08 -1.13 -14.90
CA ASN A 63 -0.87 -0.04 -15.17
C ASN A 63 -2.01 0.02 -14.16
N ASN A 64 -2.47 -1.12 -13.65
CA ASN A 64 -3.58 -1.15 -12.71
C ASN A 64 -3.08 -1.30 -11.28
N LEU A 65 -2.42 -2.41 -10.93
CA LEU A 65 -2.09 -2.70 -9.54
C LEU A 65 -1.10 -1.69 -8.96
N GLU A 66 0.01 -1.39 -9.64
CA GLU A 66 0.99 -0.42 -9.14
C GLU A 66 0.43 1.01 -9.11
N SER A 67 -0.36 1.39 -10.13
CA SER A 67 -1.02 2.69 -10.16
C SER A 67 -2.02 2.84 -8.99
N ASN A 68 -2.89 1.84 -8.79
CA ASN A 68 -3.85 1.83 -7.68
C ASN A 68 -3.13 1.84 -6.33
N LEU A 69 -2.05 1.06 -6.18
CA LEU A 69 -1.24 1.06 -4.98
C LEU A 69 -0.65 2.45 -4.68
N ASN A 70 -0.13 3.14 -5.70
CA ASN A 70 0.38 4.49 -5.52
C ASN A 70 -0.72 5.48 -5.11
N TYR A 71 -1.90 5.40 -5.75
CA TYR A 71 -3.05 6.21 -5.35
C TYR A 71 -3.47 5.95 -3.90
N LEU A 72 -3.56 4.68 -3.49
CA LEU A 72 -3.89 4.30 -2.11
C LEU A 72 -2.83 4.78 -1.12
N ARG A 73 -1.55 4.73 -1.48
CA ARG A 73 -0.46 5.23 -0.62
C ARG A 73 -0.58 6.74 -0.38
N ILE A 74 -0.85 7.51 -1.44
CA ILE A 74 -1.07 8.96 -1.34
C ILE A 74 -2.32 9.26 -0.51
N ALA A 75 -3.41 8.54 -0.74
CA ALA A 75 -4.65 8.70 0.03
C ALA A 75 -4.42 8.39 1.53
N HIS A 76 -3.64 7.35 1.83
CA HIS A 76 -3.26 6.99 3.19
C HIS A 76 -2.39 8.08 3.84
N GLU A 77 -1.36 8.58 3.15
CA GLU A 77 -0.51 9.66 3.64
C GLU A 77 -1.32 10.93 3.95
N ASN A 78 -2.22 11.33 3.05
CA ASN A 78 -3.10 12.46 3.26
C ASN A 78 -4.06 12.24 4.45
N SER A 79 -4.56 11.01 4.64
CA SER A 79 -5.44 10.67 5.76
C SER A 79 -4.70 10.72 7.09
N VAL A 80 -3.49 10.15 7.17
CA VAL A 80 -2.64 10.19 8.36
C VAL A 80 -2.22 11.63 8.70
N SER A 81 -1.89 12.45 7.69
CA SER A 81 -1.58 13.86 7.91
C SER A 81 -2.80 14.62 8.47
N SER A 82 -3.98 14.39 7.90
CA SER A 82 -5.22 15.00 8.39
C SER A 82 -5.55 14.55 9.82
N GLU A 83 -5.38 13.27 10.13
CA GLU A 83 -5.55 12.71 11.48
C GLU A 83 -4.56 13.34 12.47
N SER A 84 -3.28 13.48 12.09
CA SER A 84 -2.27 14.12 12.93
C SER A 84 -2.63 15.57 13.24
N VAL A 85 -3.11 16.33 12.25
CA VAL A 85 -3.53 17.73 12.45
C VAL A 85 -4.69 17.81 13.43
N ILE A 86 -5.69 16.93 13.31
CA ILE A 86 -6.83 16.88 14.22
C ILE A 86 -6.36 16.52 15.64
N ARG A 87 -5.57 15.44 15.77
CA ARG A 87 -5.08 14.99 17.07
C ARG A 87 -4.20 16.03 17.76
N ASP A 88 -3.32 16.69 17.01
CA ASP A 88 -2.44 17.71 17.56
C ASP A 88 -3.20 18.99 17.91
N ALA A 89 -4.26 19.35 17.18
CA ALA A 89 -5.16 20.46 17.53
C ALA A 89 -5.92 20.16 18.83
N ASP A 90 -6.50 18.97 18.95
CA ASP A 90 -7.21 18.53 20.16
C ASP A 90 -6.25 18.47 21.37
N MET A 91 -5.04 17.92 21.17
CA MET A 91 -3.99 17.93 22.20
C MET A 91 -3.57 19.34 22.59
N ALA A 92 -3.45 20.27 21.64
CA ALA A 92 -3.10 21.65 21.93
C ALA A 92 -4.19 22.35 22.78
N GLU A 93 -5.47 22.10 22.49
CA GLU A 93 -6.59 22.62 23.27
C GLU A 93 -6.61 22.05 24.71
N GLU A 94 -6.44 20.74 24.84
CA GLU A 94 -6.36 20.07 26.15
C GLU A 94 -5.12 20.54 26.95
N MET A 95 -3.96 20.68 26.32
CA MET A 95 -2.74 21.19 26.96
C MET A 95 -2.87 22.66 27.37
N ALA A 96 -3.55 23.49 26.58
CA ALA A 96 -3.83 24.87 26.95
C ALA A 96 -4.78 24.95 28.16
N THR A 97 -5.80 24.08 28.19
CA THR A 97 -6.73 23.98 29.32
C THR A 97 -6.05 23.45 30.57
N PHE A 98 -5.25 22.39 30.45
CA PHE A 98 -4.44 21.84 31.54
C PHE A 98 -3.47 22.88 32.11
N THR A 99 -2.73 23.58 31.25
CA THR A 99 -1.79 24.63 31.66
C THR A 99 -2.52 25.78 32.35
N ARG A 100 -3.67 26.22 31.83
CA ARG A 100 -4.51 27.25 32.47
C ARG A 100 -4.95 26.81 33.87
N ASN A 101 -5.40 25.57 34.01
CA ASN A 101 -5.82 25.02 35.29
C ASN A 101 -4.66 24.94 36.27
N GLN A 102 -3.47 24.53 35.82
CA GLN A 102 -2.27 24.47 36.65
C GLN A 102 -1.83 25.87 37.12
N ILE A 103 -1.83 26.87 36.23
CA ILE A 103 -1.60 28.27 36.60
C ILE A 103 -2.65 28.76 37.60
N MET A 104 -3.93 28.43 37.40
CA MET A 104 -4.98 28.80 38.36
C MET A 104 -4.78 28.14 39.74
N MET A 105 -4.34 26.88 39.79
CA MET A 105 -4.03 26.20 41.05
C MET A 105 -2.84 26.85 41.76
N GLU A 106 -1.76 27.16 41.04
CA GLU A 106 -0.57 27.84 41.59
C GLU A 106 -0.87 29.28 42.02
N ALA A 107 -1.69 30.00 41.24
CA ALA A 107 -2.19 31.32 41.62
C ALA A 107 -3.08 31.25 42.86
N SER A 108 -3.97 30.26 42.97
CA SER A 108 -4.84 30.08 44.14
C SER A 108 -4.04 29.79 45.41
N THR A 109 -3.01 28.93 45.34
CA THR A 109 -2.15 28.65 46.49
C THR A 109 -1.30 29.87 46.88
N SER A 110 -0.75 30.59 45.90
CA SER A 110 0.02 31.82 46.13
C SER A 110 -0.86 32.96 46.67
N MET A 111 -2.08 33.12 46.16
CA MET A 111 -3.05 34.09 46.66
C MET A 111 -3.52 33.76 48.07
N LEU A 112 -3.74 32.47 48.40
CA LEU A 112 -4.02 32.05 49.77
C LEU A 112 -2.85 32.35 50.72
N ALA A 113 -1.61 32.12 50.28
CA ALA A 113 -0.42 32.47 51.07
C ALA A 113 -0.31 33.99 51.29
N GLN A 114 -0.56 34.80 50.26
CA GLN A 114 -0.55 36.27 50.33
C GLN A 114 -1.69 36.81 51.22
N ALA A 115 -2.90 36.24 51.12
CA ALA A 115 -4.03 36.61 51.96
C ALA A 115 -3.75 36.32 53.44
N ASN A 116 -3.18 35.16 53.76
CA ASN A 116 -2.79 34.81 55.13
C ASN A 116 -1.72 35.76 55.71
N GLN A 117 -0.73 36.18 54.92
CA GLN A 117 0.27 37.16 55.38
C GLN A 117 -0.33 38.55 55.64
N ASN A 118 -1.25 39.00 54.79
CA ASN A 118 -1.98 40.25 55.01
C ASN A 118 -2.86 40.18 56.26
N SER A 119 -3.55 39.05 56.50
CA SER A 119 -4.36 38.85 57.72
C SER A 119 -3.53 38.90 59.00
N MET A 120 -2.32 38.31 59.02
CA MET A 120 -1.42 38.39 60.18
C MET A 120 -0.92 39.82 60.45
N THR A 121 -0.73 40.61 59.40
CA THR A 121 -0.29 42.00 59.51
C THR A 121 -1.39 42.86 60.14
N VAL A 122 -2.66 42.64 59.77
CA VAL A 122 -3.81 43.31 60.39
C VAL A 122 -3.98 42.89 61.86
N LEU A 123 -3.78 41.62 62.20
CA LEU A 123 -3.85 41.16 63.58
C LEU A 123 -2.80 41.84 64.48
N LYS A 124 -1.63 42.16 63.93
CA LYS A 124 -0.54 42.88 64.59
C LYS A 124 -0.79 44.39 64.74
N LEU A 125 -1.80 44.92 64.05
CA LEU A 125 -2.24 46.32 64.13
C LEU A 125 -3.43 46.51 65.08
N ILE A 126 -4.10 45.42 65.50
CA ILE A 126 -5.25 45.45 66.41
C ILE A 126 -4.91 44.89 67.80
N GLY A 127 -3.86 44.07 67.92
CA GLY A 127 -3.26 43.65 69.20
C GLY A 127 -2.11 44.55 69.64
#